data_AF-A0A2U1K4A4-F1
#
_entry.id   AF-A0A2U1K4A4-F1
#
_cell.length_a   1.000
_cell.length_b   1.000
_cell.length_c   1.000
_cell.angle_alpha   90.00
_cell.angle_beta   90.00
_cell.angle_gamma   90.00
#
_symmetry.space_group_name_H-M   'P 1'
#
loop_
_entity.id
_entity.type
_entity.pdbx_description
1 polymer ?
#
loop_
_entity_poly.entity_id
_entity_poly.type
_entity_poly.pdbx_seq_one_letter_code
_entity_poly.pdbx_strand_id
1 'polypeptide(L)'
;MQRNYWMIAFGIVWTIFFSGMSFYWAMGGLLGVRSLGGSIYEMSLNPSSSFVLIVWLTGFIKLLGLILLLMLLVQWKKPIITKILFSVAKIAGVLLFLYGFLNFVTITLSTFHILDFDLDSYATFWRLIFWEPFWMIGGVFYFFSIKSKKSMFNY
;
A
#
# COMPACT_ATOMS: atom_id res chain seq x y z
N MET A 1 24.66 -0.81 -2.86
CA MET A 1 23.46 -0.66 -2.01
C MET A 1 23.21 -1.98 -1.31
N GLN A 2 22.89 -1.97 -0.02
CA GLN A 2 22.69 -3.20 0.76
C GLN A 2 21.20 -3.50 0.89
N ARG A 3 20.82 -4.77 0.75
CA ARG A 3 19.43 -5.21 0.88
C ARG A 3 19.06 -5.28 2.36
N ASN A 4 17.86 -4.83 2.69
CA ASN A 4 17.27 -5.02 4.01
C ASN A 4 16.27 -6.17 3.96
N TYR A 5 16.74 -7.40 4.18
CA TYR A 5 15.92 -8.60 4.02
C TYR A 5 14.65 -8.59 4.89
N TRP A 6 14.71 -8.01 6.09
CA TRP A 6 13.53 -7.84 6.94
C TRP A 6 12.46 -6.96 6.30
N MET A 7 12.84 -5.78 5.77
CA MET A 7 11.89 -4.88 5.11
C MET A 7 11.34 -5.47 3.82
N ILE A 8 12.15 -6.23 3.08
CA ILE A 8 11.67 -6.97 1.90
C ILE A 8 10.65 -8.05 2.32
N ALA A 9 10.95 -8.84 3.35
CA ALA A 9 10.04 -9.88 3.85
C ALA A 9 8.72 -9.30 4.37
N PHE A 10 8.77 -8.25 5.19
CA PHE A 10 7.56 -7.57 5.66
C PHE A 10 6.77 -6.94 4.51
N GLY A 11 7.45 -6.34 3.53
CA GLY A 11 6.82 -5.84 2.31
C GLY A 11 6.10 -6.93 1.52
N ILE A 12 6.72 -8.11 1.38
CA ILE A 12 6.12 -9.28 0.71
C ILE A 12 4.85 -9.71 1.44
N VAL A 13 4.92 -9.91 2.76
CA VAL A 13 3.76 -10.32 3.57
C VAL A 13 2.65 -9.28 3.47
N TRP A 14 2.99 -8.00 3.59
CA TRP A 14 2.06 -6.88 3.46
C TRP A 14 1.36 -6.89 2.10
N THR A 15 2.12 -7.05 1.00
CA THR A 15 1.57 -7.07 -0.35
C THR A 15 0.69 -8.28 -0.61
N ILE A 16 1.08 -9.47 -0.14
CA ILE A 16 0.28 -10.70 -0.29
C ILE A 16 -1.05 -10.54 0.45
N PHE A 17 -1.01 -10.11 1.72
CA PHE A 17 -2.22 -9.91 2.52
C PHE A 17 -3.18 -8.92 1.85
N PHE A 18 -2.64 -7.79 1.37
CA PHE A 18 -3.46 -6.74 0.78
C PHE A 18 -4.00 -7.07 -0.61
N SER A 19 -3.24 -7.85 -1.40
CA SER A 19 -3.73 -8.42 -2.67
C SER A 19 -4.81 -9.46 -2.41
N GLY A 20 -4.62 -10.32 -1.42
CA GLY A 20 -5.60 -11.34 -1.01
C GLY A 20 -6.92 -10.72 -0.58
N MET A 21 -6.90 -9.66 0.23
CA MET A 21 -8.10 -8.89 0.59
C MET A 21 -8.81 -8.32 -0.64
N SER A 22 -8.06 -7.81 -1.64
CA SER A 22 -8.64 -7.29 -2.87
C SER A 22 -9.37 -8.38 -3.66
N PHE A 23 -8.75 -9.55 -3.83
CA PHE A 23 -9.39 -10.67 -4.52
C PHE A 23 -10.60 -11.21 -3.73
N TYR A 24 -10.50 -11.28 -2.41
CA TYR A 24 -11.62 -11.66 -1.56
C TYR A 24 -12.83 -10.73 -1.74
N TRP A 25 -12.61 -9.40 -1.74
CA TRP A 25 -13.67 -8.43 -2.02
C TRP A 25 -14.19 -8.53 -3.45
N ALA A 26 -13.32 -8.78 -4.43
CA ALA A 26 -13.73 -8.96 -5.83
C ALA A 26 -14.59 -10.23 -6.05
N MET A 27 -14.46 -11.25 -5.19
CA MET A 27 -15.32 -12.44 -5.16
C MET A 27 -16.64 -12.21 -4.41
N GLY A 28 -16.90 -11.00 -3.89
CA GLY A 28 -18.11 -10.65 -3.15
C GLY A 28 -17.99 -10.74 -1.63
N GLY A 29 -16.77 -10.94 -1.10
CA GLY A 29 -16.53 -10.91 0.33
C GLY A 29 -16.73 -9.51 0.92
N LEU A 30 -17.39 -9.40 2.08
CA LEU A 30 -17.70 -8.11 2.73
C LEU A 30 -16.89 -7.83 4.00
N LEU A 31 -15.96 -8.72 4.37
CA LEU A 31 -15.15 -8.58 5.58
C LEU A 31 -14.34 -7.28 5.53
N GLY A 32 -14.56 -6.41 6.52
CA GLY A 32 -13.88 -5.13 6.64
C GLY A 32 -14.36 -4.04 5.66
N VAL A 33 -15.28 -4.32 4.73
CA VAL A 33 -15.66 -3.31 3.72
C VAL A 33 -16.40 -2.13 4.34
N ARG A 34 -17.25 -2.37 5.36
CA ARG A 34 -17.89 -1.30 6.14
C ARG A 34 -16.89 -0.32 6.77
N SER A 35 -15.68 -0.81 7.07
CA SER A 35 -14.63 0.03 7.69
C SER A 35 -13.91 0.94 6.68
N LEU A 36 -14.12 0.72 5.37
CA LEU A 36 -13.68 1.64 4.30
C LEU A 36 -14.69 2.79 4.11
N GLY A 37 -15.97 2.50 4.34
CA GLY A 37 -17.07 3.47 4.34
C GLY A 37 -17.33 4.15 3.00
N GLY A 38 -18.22 5.14 3.06
CA GLY A 38 -18.57 6.02 1.94
C GLY A 38 -18.97 5.24 0.68
N SER A 39 -18.59 5.78 -0.48
CA SER A 39 -18.95 5.19 -1.77
C SER A 39 -18.40 3.79 -2.00
N ILE A 40 -17.28 3.41 -1.37
CA ILE A 40 -16.71 2.07 -1.46
C ILE A 40 -17.63 1.04 -0.81
N TYR A 41 -18.19 1.36 0.36
CA TYR A 41 -19.13 0.48 1.04
C TYR A 41 -20.43 0.35 0.24
N GLU A 42 -21.02 1.44 -0.23
CA GLU A 42 -22.25 1.41 -1.05
C GLU A 42 -22.06 0.61 -2.34
N MET A 43 -20.95 0.83 -3.05
CA MET A 43 -20.59 0.06 -4.26
C MET A 43 -20.35 -1.42 -3.96
N SER A 44 -20.01 -1.80 -2.73
CA SER A 44 -19.82 -3.22 -2.37
C SER A 44 -21.11 -3.96 -2.09
N LEU A 45 -22.17 -3.27 -1.65
CA LEU A 45 -23.47 -3.87 -1.36
C LEU A 45 -24.23 -4.21 -2.64
N ASN A 46 -24.06 -3.40 -3.69
CA ASN A 46 -24.63 -3.66 -5.01
C ASN A 46 -23.58 -3.37 -6.11
N PRO A 47 -22.63 -4.31 -6.32
CA PRO A 47 -21.46 -4.05 -7.14
C PRO A 47 -21.78 -4.09 -8.64
N SER A 48 -21.45 -2.99 -9.33
CA SER A 48 -21.43 -2.97 -10.79
C SER A 48 -20.27 -3.81 -11.33
N SER A 49 -20.41 -4.36 -12.55
CA SER A 49 -19.34 -5.12 -13.21
C SER A 49 -18.03 -4.32 -13.33
N SER A 50 -18.13 -3.01 -13.55
CA SER A 50 -16.97 -2.11 -13.61
C SER A 50 -16.27 -1.99 -12.25
N PHE A 51 -17.02 -1.87 -11.16
CA PHE A 51 -16.46 -1.85 -9.81
C PHE A 51 -15.72 -3.15 -9.50
N VAL A 52 -16.35 -4.31 -9.76
CA VAL A 52 -15.72 -5.62 -9.57
C VAL A 52 -14.43 -5.75 -10.39
N LEU A 53 -14.44 -5.31 -11.66
CA LEU A 53 -13.26 -5.31 -12.51
C LEU A 53 -12.13 -4.44 -11.94
N ILE A 54 -12.45 -3.24 -11.44
CA ILE A 54 -11.48 -2.36 -10.78
C ILE A 54 -10.87 -3.06 -9.56
N VAL A 55 -11.69 -3.69 -8.71
CA VAL A 55 -11.18 -4.38 -7.52
C VAL A 55 -10.25 -5.54 -7.91
N TRP A 56 -10.60 -6.34 -8.93
CA TRP A 56 -9.72 -7.36 -9.50
C TRP A 56 -8.40 -6.78 -10.00
N LEU A 57 -8.45 -5.75 -10.83
CA LEU A 57 -7.27 -5.08 -11.38
C LEU A 57 -6.39 -4.52 -10.27
N THR A 58 -6.97 -3.94 -9.22
CA THR A 58 -6.19 -3.45 -8.08
C THR A 58 -5.50 -4.59 -7.33
N GLY A 59 -6.06 -5.80 -7.29
CA GLY A 59 -5.40 -6.99 -6.75
C GLY A 59 -4.19 -7.39 -7.60
N PHE A 60 -4.37 -7.47 -8.92
CA PHE A 60 -3.27 -7.79 -9.85
C PHE A 60 -2.14 -6.75 -9.84
N ILE A 61 -2.49 -5.45 -9.78
CA ILE A 61 -1.48 -4.38 -9.68
C ILE A 61 -0.67 -4.53 -8.39
N LYS A 62 -1.28 -4.89 -7.27
CA LYS A 62 -0.55 -5.15 -6.02
C LYS A 62 0.43 -6.32 -6.17
N LEU A 63 0.07 -7.38 -6.91
CA LEU A 63 1.01 -8.48 -7.21
C LEU A 63 2.24 -8.04 -8.00
N LEU A 64 2.19 -6.95 -8.78
CA LEU A 64 3.39 -6.38 -9.40
C LEU A 64 4.38 -5.87 -8.34
N GLY A 65 3.87 -5.34 -7.23
CA GLY A 65 4.69 -4.98 -6.07
C GLY A 65 5.37 -6.19 -5.43
N LEU A 66 4.67 -7.33 -5.35
CA LEU A 66 5.25 -8.59 -4.88
C LEU A 66 6.38 -9.05 -5.80
N ILE A 67 6.16 -9.04 -7.12
CA ILE A 67 7.19 -9.37 -8.11
C ILE A 67 8.40 -8.45 -7.97
N LEU A 68 8.17 -7.13 -7.84
CA LEU A 68 9.24 -6.16 -7.62
C LEU A 68 10.09 -6.51 -6.39
N LEU A 69 9.46 -6.78 -5.25
CA LEU A 69 10.16 -7.14 -4.01
C LEU A 69 10.92 -8.47 -4.13
N LEU A 70 10.35 -9.47 -4.80
CA LEU A 70 11.05 -10.73 -5.08
C LEU A 70 12.25 -10.51 -6.00
N MET A 71 12.14 -9.65 -7.01
CA MET A 71 13.26 -9.28 -7.88
C MET A 71 14.40 -8.60 -7.12
N LEU A 72 14.13 -7.94 -5.98
CA LEU A 72 15.17 -7.39 -5.10
C LEU A 72 15.99 -8.49 -4.40
N LEU A 73 15.46 -9.71 -4.25
CA LEU A 73 16.17 -10.84 -3.65
C LEU A 73 17.12 -11.53 -4.66
N VAL A 74 16.88 -11.38 -5.97
CA VAL A 74 17.70 -12.00 -7.03
C VAL A 74 19.03 -11.28 -7.22
N GLN A 75 20.15 -12.00 -7.28
CA GLN A 75 21.47 -11.43 -7.55
C GLN A 75 21.67 -11.16 -9.06
N TRP A 76 21.30 -9.95 -9.50
CA TRP A 76 21.46 -9.54 -10.90
C TRP A 76 22.93 -9.26 -11.26
N LYS A 77 23.41 -9.83 -12.36
CA LYS A 77 24.78 -9.62 -12.87
C LYS A 77 25.03 -8.16 -13.29
N LYS A 78 24.03 -7.49 -13.85
CA LYS A 78 24.14 -6.10 -14.33
C LYS A 78 23.79 -5.11 -13.22
N PRO A 79 24.71 -4.20 -12.83
CA PRO A 79 24.45 -3.24 -11.75
C PRO A 79 23.34 -2.22 -12.09
N ILE A 80 23.10 -1.96 -13.37
CA ILE A 80 22.03 -1.05 -13.82
C ILE A 80 20.63 -1.57 -13.46
N ILE A 81 20.38 -2.88 -13.61
CA ILE A 81 19.09 -3.50 -13.26
C ILE A 81 18.82 -3.33 -11.77
N THR A 82 19.82 -3.64 -10.95
CA THR A 82 19.76 -3.47 -9.50
C THR A 82 19.46 -2.02 -9.10
N LYS A 83 20.11 -1.04 -9.75
CA LYS A 83 19.83 0.39 -9.50
C LYS A 83 18.40 0.78 -9.86
N ILE A 84 17.91 0.34 -11.03
CA ILE A 84 16.53 0.63 -11.48
C ILE A 84 15.52 0.04 -10.51
N LEU A 85 15.64 -1.25 -10.18
CA LEU A 85 14.73 -1.91 -9.23
C LEU A 85 14.70 -1.20 -7.88
N PHE A 86 15.85 -0.73 -7.40
CA PHE A 86 15.95 0.02 -6.16
C PHE A 86 15.28 1.40 -6.23
N SER A 87 15.46 2.14 -7.32
CA SER A 87 14.77 3.41 -7.53
C SER A 87 13.26 3.22 -7.62
N VAL A 88 12.81 2.21 -8.37
CA VAL A 88 11.38 1.87 -8.51
C VAL A 88 10.77 1.51 -7.16
N ALA A 89 11.43 0.66 -6.36
CA ALA A 89 10.95 0.31 -5.02
C ALA A 89 10.86 1.53 -4.08
N LYS A 90 11.82 2.45 -4.14
CA LYS A 90 11.76 3.69 -3.35
C LYS A 90 10.63 4.61 -3.80
N ILE A 91 10.48 4.84 -5.10
CA ILE A 91 9.42 5.69 -5.64
C ILE A 91 8.06 5.09 -5.29
N ALA A 92 7.87 3.79 -5.50
CA ALA A 92 6.66 3.09 -5.11
C ALA A 92 6.39 3.24 -3.60
N GLY A 93 7.40 3.08 -2.75
CA GLY A 93 7.27 3.29 -1.30
C GLY A 93 6.86 4.71 -0.92
N VAL A 94 7.44 5.73 -1.56
CA VAL A 94 7.06 7.14 -1.33
C VAL A 94 5.63 7.39 -1.78
N LEU A 95 5.24 6.95 -2.97
CA LEU A 95 3.88 7.13 -3.48
C LEU A 95 2.84 6.43 -2.60
N LEU A 96 3.15 5.22 -2.13
CA LEU A 96 2.29 4.44 -1.24
C LEU A 96 2.13 5.12 0.12
N PHE A 97 3.23 5.65 0.68
CA PHE A 97 3.20 6.41 1.92
C PHE A 97 2.41 7.70 1.78
N LEU A 98 2.65 8.46 0.71
CA LEU A 98 1.94 9.71 0.44
C LEU A 98 0.45 9.46 0.22
N TYR A 99 0.08 8.37 -0.46
CA TYR A 99 -1.33 7.99 -0.61
C TYR A 99 -2.01 7.80 0.75
N GLY A 100 -1.43 6.98 1.64
CA GLY A 100 -1.99 6.79 2.99
C GLY A 100 -1.98 8.08 3.81
N PHE A 101 -0.88 8.84 3.77
CA PHE A 101 -0.74 10.09 4.53
C PHE A 101 -1.73 11.16 4.08
N LEU A 102 -1.92 11.35 2.77
CA LEU A 102 -2.88 12.32 2.26
C LEU A 102 -4.31 11.93 2.62
N ASN A 103 -4.69 10.65 2.51
CA ASN A 103 -5.99 10.18 2.98
C ASN A 103 -6.16 10.40 4.49
N PHE A 104 -5.14 10.09 5.29
CA PHE A 104 -5.16 10.34 6.73
C PHE A 104 -5.42 11.82 7.05
N VAL A 105 -4.72 12.73 6.37
CA VAL A 105 -4.91 14.18 6.52
C VAL A 105 -6.31 14.58 6.10
N THR A 106 -6.81 14.13 4.93
CA THR A 106 -8.16 14.45 4.45
C THR A 106 -9.24 14.03 5.44
N ILE A 107 -9.17 12.81 5.96
CA ILE A 107 -10.17 12.28 6.91
C ILE A 107 -10.06 13.00 8.25
N THR A 108 -8.84 13.34 8.69
CA THR A 108 -8.62 14.13 9.91
C THR A 108 -9.24 15.52 9.77
N LEU A 109 -9.00 16.21 8.66
CA LEU A 109 -9.59 17.53 8.38
C LEU A 109 -11.12 17.48 8.30
N SER A 110 -11.67 16.41 7.70
CA SER A 110 -13.11 16.15 7.68
C SER A 110 -13.69 15.94 9.08
N THR A 111 -12.98 15.25 9.96
CA THR A 111 -13.37 15.06 11.37
C THR A 111 -13.44 16.39 12.13
N PHE A 112 -12.63 17.38 11.74
CA PHE A 112 -12.67 18.74 12.29
C PHE A 112 -13.64 19.68 11.54
N HIS A 113 -14.47 19.15 10.62
CA HIS A 113 -15.40 19.93 9.79
C HIS A 113 -14.71 21.03 8.94
N ILE A 114 -13.43 20.83 8.60
CA ILE A 114 -12.66 21.73 7.73
C ILE A 114 -12.88 21.38 6.25
N LEU A 115 -13.12 20.09 5.95
CA LEU A 115 -13.40 19.58 4.61
C LEU A 115 -14.68 18.77 4.60
N ASP A 116 -15.55 19.02 3.62
CA ASP A 116 -16.74 18.20 3.39
C ASP A 116 -16.34 16.87 2.75
N PHE A 117 -16.32 15.83 3.57
CA PHE A 117 -16.07 14.46 3.15
C PHE A 117 -17.01 13.54 3.93
N ASP A 118 -17.89 12.85 3.21
CA ASP A 118 -18.95 12.07 3.83
C ASP A 118 -18.43 10.66 4.19
N LEU A 119 -18.11 10.50 5.47
CA LEU A 119 -17.73 9.23 6.08
C LEU A 119 -18.48 9.05 7.39
N ASP A 120 -19.08 7.89 7.56
CA ASP A 120 -19.68 7.52 8.85
C ASP A 120 -18.59 7.39 9.93
N SER A 121 -18.98 7.59 11.20
CA SER A 121 -18.04 7.58 12.32
C SER A 121 -17.28 6.26 12.48
N TYR A 122 -17.88 5.12 12.09
CA TYR A 122 -17.23 3.82 12.17
C TYR A 122 -16.12 3.70 11.10
N ALA A 123 -16.40 4.08 9.86
CA ALA A 123 -15.38 4.13 8.82
C ALA A 123 -14.26 5.13 9.14
N THR A 124 -14.59 6.33 9.64
CA THR A 124 -13.60 7.32 10.05
C THR A 124 -12.61 6.76 11.07
N PHE A 125 -13.11 6.10 12.13
CA PHE A 125 -12.26 5.46 13.14
C PHE A 125 -11.31 4.44 12.53
N TRP A 126 -11.83 3.49 11.75
CA TRP A 126 -11.00 2.43 11.19
C TRP A 126 -10.03 2.91 10.12
N ARG A 127 -10.40 3.93 9.34
CA ARG A 127 -9.47 4.50 8.36
C ARG A 127 -8.28 5.17 9.06
N LEU A 128 -8.54 6.01 10.06
CA LEU A 128 -7.48 6.70 10.79
C LEU A 128 -6.59 5.77 11.62
N ILE A 129 -7.18 4.75 12.26
CA ILE A 129 -6.43 3.86 13.15
C ILE A 129 -5.76 2.69 12.41
N PHE A 130 -6.39 2.17 11.35
CA PHE A 130 -5.92 0.97 10.68
C PHE A 130 -5.55 1.20 9.22
N TRP A 131 -6.50 1.61 8.35
CA TRP A 131 -6.26 1.57 6.90
C TRP A 131 -5.16 2.51 6.45
N GLU A 132 -5.22 3.79 6.82
CA GLU A 132 -4.23 4.75 6.36
C GLU A 132 -2.84 4.49 6.95
N PRO A 133 -2.69 4.18 8.26
CA PRO A 133 -1.44 3.69 8.81
C PRO A 133 -0.93 2.43 8.12
N PHE A 134 -1.81 1.49 7.76
CA PHE A 134 -1.44 0.26 7.08
C PHE A 134 -0.86 0.55 5.68
N TRP A 135 -1.43 1.49 4.93
CA TRP A 135 -0.86 1.98 3.67
C TRP A 135 0.52 2.61 3.87
N MET A 136 0.66 3.47 4.88
CA MET A 136 1.93 4.12 5.20
C MET A 136 3.02 3.12 5.58
N ILE A 137 2.70 2.11 6.39
CA ILE A 137 3.62 1.02 6.78
C ILE A 137 4.10 0.24 5.54
N GLY A 138 3.20 -0.06 4.60
CA GLY A 138 3.59 -0.64 3.32
C GLY A 138 4.62 0.23 2.59
N GLY A 139 4.39 1.54 2.54
CA GLY A 139 5.32 2.50 1.94
C GLY A 139 6.71 2.48 2.59
N VAL A 140 6.74 2.40 3.93
CA VAL A 140 7.97 2.26 4.72
C VAL A 140 8.72 0.98 4.35
N PHE A 141 8.04 -0.18 4.25
CA PHE A 141 8.68 -1.44 3.86
C PHE A 141 9.33 -1.36 2.48
N TYR A 142 8.63 -0.77 1.50
CA TYR A 142 9.14 -0.60 0.15
C TYR A 142 10.35 0.36 0.12
N PHE A 143 10.26 1.49 0.80
CA PHE A 143 11.32 2.50 0.82
C PHE A 143 12.59 2.00 1.51
N PHE A 144 12.45 1.33 2.66
CA PHE A 144 13.56 0.82 3.46
C PHE A 144 13.99 -0.62 3.12
N SER A 145 13.43 -1.20 2.06
CA SER A 145 13.92 -2.45 1.44
C SER A 145 15.41 -2.38 1.08
N ILE A 146 15.95 -1.16 0.96
CA ILE A 146 17.35 -0.87 0.70
C ILE A 146 17.94 -0.05 1.85
N LYS A 147 19.05 -0.52 2.41
CA LYS A 147 19.92 0.30 3.25
C LYS A 147 20.85 1.14 2.35
N SER A 148 20.77 2.46 2.52
CA SER A 148 21.85 3.32 2.03
C SER A 148 23.13 2.90 2.75
N LYS A 149 24.23 2.69 2.02
CA LYS A 149 25.53 2.63 2.69
C LYS A 149 25.70 4.01 3.32
N LYS A 150 25.67 4.12 4.65
CA LYS A 150 26.36 5.23 5.32
C LYS A 150 27.77 5.19 4.72
N SER A 151 28.20 6.23 4.01
CA SER A 151 29.62 6.38 3.81
C SER A 151 30.20 6.44 5.21
N MET A 152 31.09 5.50 5.47
CA MET A 152 32.01 5.58 6.60
C MET A 152 32.88 6.80 6.29
N PHE A 153 32.39 8.01 6.59
CA PHE A 153 33.28 9.13 6.84
C PHE A 153 33.91 8.82 8.18
N ASN A 154 34.98 8.02 8.11
CA ASN A 154 36.00 8.00 9.14
C ASN A 154 36.59 9.41 9.15
N TYR A 155 36.49 10.07 10.30
CA TYR A 155 37.30 11.22 10.66
C TYR A 155 38.78 10.82 10.71
#